data_AF-W5MU57-F1
#
_entry.id   AF-W5MU57-F1
#
_cell.length_a   1.000
_cell.length_b   1.000
_cell.length_c   1.000
_cell.angle_alpha   90.00
_cell.angle_beta   90.00
_cell.angle_gamma   90.00
#
_symmetry.space_group_name_H-M   'P 1'
#
loop_
_entity.id
_entity.type
_entity.pdbx_description
1 polymer ?
#
loop_
_entity_poly.entity_id
_entity_poly.type
_entity_poly.pdbx_seq_one_letter_code
_entity_poly.pdbx_strand_id
1 'polypeptide(L)'
;WRKMAAAETQLMLSVGLIERDTNGDALWVWCYPSVGPELRELLLGKCCLTRESLALHTFVFGQFRRTWYYITTAEVQEPTGLQKVTHFSIVLTAKDFNPEKYAAFSRVLCRIYIKYSSPVKMMEGYIAVLTKGICQSDENGSFLIKDYDVRKAYLAGSIKDVVFQFGMETIILYTALMLKKRIVVHHPRIEALQEFTRALPALTWHRKDWSILHPYVDLNNYELEALQMCTGYVAGFIDPEVSNRSDLYDVYVNLPDSEIRISPQAKVSEAMTMGKLHKDIGQLIVQAAEDADRTDSQVIKDIAVKTREILTNLASLAEESENSKITLETLRQRRFPPATENFLYHLAAAEQLLQI
;
A
#
# COMPACT_ATOMS: atom_id res chain seq x y z
N TRP A 1 27.21 -15.29 0.80
CA TRP A 1 26.79 -14.98 -0.58
C TRP A 1 25.67 -15.91 -1.08
N ARG A 2 25.66 -17.22 -0.77
CA ARG A 2 24.53 -18.12 -1.10
C ARG A 2 23.27 -18.02 -0.20
N LYS A 3 23.32 -17.33 0.95
CA LYS A 3 22.17 -17.21 1.87
C LYS A 3 21.19 -16.07 1.56
N MET A 4 21.56 -15.06 0.77
CA MET A 4 20.65 -13.93 0.44
C MET A 4 19.71 -14.25 -0.73
N ALA A 5 20.19 -14.98 -1.75
CA ALA A 5 19.37 -15.31 -2.93
C ALA A 5 18.16 -16.21 -2.59
N ALA A 6 18.27 -17.05 -1.56
CA ALA A 6 17.18 -17.95 -1.15
C ALA A 6 16.00 -17.20 -0.50
N ALA A 7 16.23 -16.04 0.13
CA ALA A 7 15.20 -15.30 0.85
C ALA A 7 14.27 -14.49 -0.06
N GLU A 8 14.79 -13.98 -1.19
CA GLU A 8 14.01 -13.17 -2.13
C GLU A 8 13.06 -14.01 -3.01
N THR A 9 13.46 -15.23 -3.37
CA THR A 9 12.63 -16.18 -4.14
C THR A 9 11.44 -16.74 -3.34
N GLN A 10 11.47 -16.68 -2.01
CA GLN A 10 10.42 -17.24 -1.15
C GLN A 10 9.22 -16.31 -0.94
N LEU A 11 9.22 -15.15 -1.59
CA LEU A 11 8.19 -14.12 -1.45
C LEU A 11 7.03 -14.30 -2.46
N MET A 12 7.28 -14.92 -3.61
CA MET A 12 6.24 -15.23 -4.59
C MET A 12 5.42 -16.44 -4.14
N LEU A 13 4.09 -16.33 -4.26
CA LEU A 13 3.17 -17.33 -3.73
C LEU A 13 2.43 -18.09 -4.83
N SER A 14 1.87 -17.40 -5.82
CA SER A 14 1.19 -18.03 -6.96
C SER A 14 1.13 -17.14 -8.20
N VAL A 15 0.83 -17.78 -9.32
CA VAL A 15 0.41 -17.18 -10.59
C VAL A 15 -0.95 -17.75 -11.00
N GLY A 16 -1.85 -16.89 -11.45
CA GLY A 16 -3.18 -17.22 -11.95
C GLY A 16 -3.42 -16.60 -13.33
N LEU A 17 -4.34 -17.21 -14.08
CA LEU A 17 -4.78 -16.75 -15.38
C LEU A 17 -6.31 -16.64 -15.37
N ILE A 18 -6.79 -15.47 -15.74
CA ILE A 18 -8.20 -15.17 -15.98
C ILE A 18 -8.34 -14.82 -17.46
N GLU A 19 -9.34 -15.36 -18.13
CA GLU A 19 -9.63 -15.07 -19.54
C GLU A 19 -11.02 -14.50 -19.68
N ARG A 20 -11.18 -13.54 -20.59
CA ARG A 20 -12.47 -13.10 -21.09
C ARG A 20 -12.69 -13.65 -22.48
N ASP A 21 -13.75 -14.43 -22.64
CA ASP A 21 -14.05 -15.05 -23.92
C ASP A 21 -14.78 -14.09 -24.87
N THR A 22 -15.12 -14.57 -26.08
CA THR A 22 -15.89 -13.82 -27.08
C THR A 22 -17.37 -13.67 -26.71
N ASN A 23 -17.89 -14.42 -25.74
CA ASN A 23 -19.25 -14.28 -25.22
C ASN A 23 -19.33 -13.19 -24.14
N GLY A 24 -18.16 -12.71 -23.67
CA GLY A 24 -18.04 -11.67 -22.68
C GLY A 24 -17.80 -12.18 -21.26
N ASP A 25 -17.74 -13.50 -21.06
CA ASP A 25 -17.60 -14.14 -19.76
C ASP A 25 -16.14 -14.15 -19.31
N ALA A 26 -15.90 -13.74 -18.07
CA ALA A 26 -14.58 -13.77 -17.45
C ALA A 26 -14.43 -14.97 -16.51
N LEU A 27 -13.47 -15.85 -16.80
CA LEU A 27 -13.29 -17.13 -16.11
C LEU A 27 -11.86 -17.27 -15.59
N TRP A 28 -11.73 -17.77 -14.36
CA TRP A 28 -10.42 -18.22 -13.85
C TRP A 28 -10.10 -19.58 -14.46
N VAL A 29 -9.19 -19.59 -15.44
CA VAL A 29 -8.89 -20.80 -16.24
C VAL A 29 -7.76 -21.63 -15.67
N TRP A 30 -6.80 -21.01 -14.97
CA TRP A 30 -5.61 -21.72 -14.54
C TRP A 30 -4.91 -21.03 -13.35
N CYS A 31 -4.22 -21.81 -12.51
CA CYS A 31 -3.33 -21.27 -11.49
C CYS A 31 -2.27 -22.27 -11.00
N TYR A 32 -1.14 -21.74 -10.53
CA TYR A 32 -0.09 -22.51 -9.88
C TYR A 32 0.67 -21.68 -8.84
N PRO A 33 0.92 -22.21 -7.64
CA PRO A 33 0.16 -23.29 -6.99
C PRO A 33 -1.33 -22.92 -6.86
N SER A 34 -2.15 -23.86 -6.40
CA SER A 34 -3.57 -23.60 -6.14
C SER A 34 -3.76 -22.48 -5.12
N VAL A 35 -4.70 -21.57 -5.38
CA VAL A 35 -5.16 -20.55 -4.43
C VAL A 35 -6.45 -21.00 -3.75
N GLY A 36 -6.68 -20.55 -2.51
CA GLY A 36 -7.93 -20.83 -1.80
C GLY A 36 -9.14 -20.19 -2.49
N PRO A 37 -10.36 -20.74 -2.30
CA PRO A 37 -11.56 -20.28 -3.01
C PRO A 37 -11.90 -18.81 -2.73
N GLU A 38 -11.81 -18.37 -1.47
CA GLU A 38 -12.04 -16.97 -1.06
C GLU A 38 -11.10 -16.00 -1.78
N LEU A 39 -9.80 -16.30 -1.83
CA LEU A 39 -8.82 -15.46 -2.53
C LEU A 39 -9.08 -15.49 -4.05
N ARG A 40 -9.45 -16.63 -4.62
CA ARG A 40 -9.75 -16.76 -6.05
C ARG A 40 -10.94 -15.89 -6.45
N GLU A 41 -12.01 -15.93 -5.67
CA GLU A 41 -13.22 -15.12 -5.91
C GLU A 41 -12.92 -13.63 -5.81
N LEU A 42 -12.18 -13.23 -4.77
CA LEU A 42 -11.70 -11.85 -4.61
C LEU A 42 -10.89 -11.40 -5.84
N LEU A 43 -9.89 -12.19 -6.26
CA LEU A 43 -9.03 -11.82 -7.40
C LEU A 43 -9.79 -11.75 -8.72
N LEU A 44 -10.83 -12.58 -8.90
CA LEU A 44 -11.72 -12.51 -10.06
C LEU A 44 -12.54 -11.20 -10.05
N GLY A 45 -13.04 -10.76 -8.89
CA GLY A 45 -13.75 -9.49 -8.73
C GLY A 45 -12.87 -8.24 -8.86
N LYS A 46 -11.59 -8.33 -8.48
CA LYS A 46 -10.59 -7.25 -8.64
C LYS A 46 -10.11 -7.09 -10.09
N CYS A 47 -10.30 -8.11 -10.91
CA CYS A 47 -9.97 -8.05 -12.32
C CYS A 47 -10.96 -7.16 -13.07
N CYS A 48 -10.48 -6.27 -13.94
CA CYS A 48 -11.37 -5.39 -14.73
C CYS A 48 -12.17 -6.14 -15.81
N LEU A 49 -11.87 -7.42 -16.07
CA LEU A 49 -12.55 -8.24 -17.08
C LEU A 49 -13.99 -8.62 -16.72
N THR A 50 -14.34 -8.61 -15.44
CA THR A 50 -15.70 -8.90 -14.96
C THR A 50 -16.61 -7.66 -14.98
N ARG A 51 -16.04 -6.47 -15.19
CA ARG A 51 -16.78 -5.21 -15.17
C ARG A 51 -17.23 -4.86 -16.60
N GLU A 52 -18.46 -4.37 -16.74
CA GLU A 52 -18.98 -3.85 -18.02
C GLU A 52 -18.29 -2.54 -18.47
N SER A 53 -17.43 -1.98 -17.62
CA SER A 53 -16.64 -0.78 -17.89
C SER A 53 -15.74 -0.93 -19.12
N LEU A 54 -15.75 0.08 -19.98
CA LEU A 54 -14.88 0.20 -21.16
C LEU A 54 -13.41 0.52 -20.81
N ALA A 55 -13.12 0.92 -19.57
CA ALA A 55 -11.76 1.30 -19.17
C ALA A 55 -10.94 0.07 -18.76
N LEU A 56 -9.98 -0.30 -19.60
CA LEU A 56 -8.98 -1.33 -19.27
C LEU A 56 -7.96 -0.78 -18.27
N HIS A 57 -8.04 -1.27 -17.03
CA HIS A 57 -7.00 -1.05 -16.03
C HIS A 57 -5.87 -2.05 -16.26
N THR A 58 -4.79 -1.58 -16.92
CA THR A 58 -3.70 -2.43 -17.38
C THR A 58 -2.90 -3.08 -16.25
N PHE A 59 -2.82 -2.41 -15.10
CA PHE A 59 -2.14 -2.93 -13.92
C PHE A 59 -2.81 -2.42 -12.64
N VAL A 60 -3.18 -3.35 -11.76
CA VAL A 60 -3.75 -3.04 -10.45
C VAL A 60 -3.08 -3.90 -9.39
N PHE A 61 -2.94 -3.36 -8.18
CA PHE A 61 -2.38 -4.09 -7.05
C PHE A 61 -3.14 -3.79 -5.76
N GLY A 62 -3.09 -4.73 -4.82
CA GLY A 62 -3.74 -4.60 -3.53
C GLY A 62 -3.30 -5.67 -2.56
N GLN A 63 -3.93 -5.67 -1.39
CA GLN A 63 -3.55 -6.56 -0.29
C GLN A 63 -4.79 -7.16 0.36
N PHE A 64 -4.79 -8.48 0.51
CA PHE A 64 -5.80 -9.22 1.25
C PHE A 64 -5.12 -10.18 2.23
N ARG A 65 -5.44 -10.04 3.54
CA ARG A 65 -4.87 -10.89 4.63
C ARG A 65 -3.35 -11.09 4.53
N ARG A 66 -2.57 -10.01 4.46
CA ARG A 66 -1.09 -10.05 4.33
C ARG A 66 -0.57 -10.78 3.09
N THR A 67 -1.38 -10.83 2.05
CA THR A 67 -0.99 -11.34 0.74
C THR A 67 -1.22 -10.23 -0.27
N TRP A 68 -0.14 -9.80 -0.91
CA TRP A 68 -0.18 -8.87 -2.02
C TRP A 68 -0.66 -9.58 -3.28
N TYR A 69 -1.50 -8.91 -4.04
CA TYR A 69 -1.87 -9.33 -5.37
C TYR A 69 -1.55 -8.24 -6.38
N TYR A 70 -1.20 -8.68 -7.59
CA TYR A 70 -0.82 -7.84 -8.72
C TYR A 70 -1.49 -8.42 -9.96
N ILE A 71 -2.38 -7.67 -10.58
CA ILE A 71 -3.16 -8.12 -11.73
C ILE A 71 -2.74 -7.26 -12.92
N THR A 72 -2.33 -7.91 -14.00
CA THR A 72 -2.02 -7.25 -15.27
C THR A 72 -2.98 -7.74 -16.32
N THR A 73 -3.71 -6.83 -16.94
CA THR A 73 -4.69 -7.13 -17.97
C THR A 73 -4.11 -6.75 -19.33
N ALA A 74 -4.28 -7.64 -20.31
CA ALA A 74 -3.88 -7.42 -21.69
C ALA A 74 -5.02 -7.78 -22.65
N GLU A 75 -5.10 -7.03 -23.73
CA GLU A 75 -5.94 -7.34 -24.89
C GLU A 75 -5.19 -8.31 -25.82
N VAL A 76 -5.93 -9.24 -26.42
CA VAL A 76 -5.42 -10.16 -27.42
C VAL A 76 -5.55 -9.52 -28.80
N GLN A 77 -4.44 -9.07 -29.37
CA GLN A 77 -4.41 -8.56 -30.75
C GLN A 77 -4.19 -9.72 -31.72
N GLU A 78 -5.05 -9.88 -32.72
CA GLU A 78 -4.87 -10.89 -33.77
C GLU A 78 -3.69 -10.52 -34.69
N PRO A 79 -2.94 -11.51 -35.23
CA PRO A 79 -3.15 -12.96 -35.14
C PRO A 79 -2.42 -13.61 -33.95
N THR A 80 -3.15 -14.38 -33.14
CA THR A 80 -2.58 -15.25 -32.08
C THR A 80 -3.29 -16.61 -32.07
N GLY A 81 -2.73 -17.60 -31.35
CA GLY A 81 -3.40 -18.88 -31.14
C GLY A 81 -4.63 -18.82 -30.21
N LEU A 82 -4.93 -17.67 -29.62
CA LEU A 82 -5.99 -17.44 -28.64
C LEU A 82 -7.33 -17.07 -29.30
N GLN A 83 -7.82 -17.91 -30.22
CA GLN A 83 -8.97 -17.60 -31.10
C GLN A 83 -10.30 -17.30 -30.39
N LYS A 84 -10.44 -17.65 -29.10
CA LYS A 84 -11.68 -17.46 -28.32
C LYS A 84 -11.52 -16.48 -27.16
N VAL A 85 -10.36 -15.84 -27.02
CA VAL A 85 -10.04 -14.97 -25.89
C VAL A 85 -9.86 -13.56 -26.42
N THR A 86 -10.66 -12.63 -25.91
CA THR A 86 -10.55 -11.21 -26.27
C THR A 86 -9.53 -10.50 -25.40
N HIS A 87 -9.52 -10.83 -24.11
CA HIS A 87 -8.65 -10.26 -23.10
C HIS A 87 -8.28 -11.32 -22.08
N PHE A 88 -7.16 -11.14 -21.40
CA PHE A 88 -6.78 -11.98 -20.28
C PHE A 88 -6.07 -11.15 -19.20
N SER A 89 -6.07 -11.68 -17.98
CA SER A 89 -5.35 -11.10 -16.86
C SER A 89 -4.46 -12.14 -16.21
N ILE A 90 -3.20 -11.75 -15.99
CA ILE A 90 -2.25 -12.51 -15.19
C ILE A 90 -2.29 -11.97 -13.77
N VAL A 91 -2.51 -12.87 -12.83
CA VAL A 91 -2.59 -12.57 -11.40
C VAL A 91 -1.36 -13.14 -10.71
N LEU A 92 -0.53 -12.29 -10.11
CA LEU A 92 0.59 -12.70 -9.28
C LEU A 92 0.27 -12.41 -7.82
N THR A 93 0.58 -13.35 -6.92
CA THR A 93 0.48 -13.13 -5.48
C THR A 93 1.83 -13.25 -4.80
N ALA A 94 2.04 -12.45 -3.75
CA ALA A 94 3.32 -12.39 -3.04
C ALA A 94 3.19 -11.95 -1.57
N LYS A 95 4.31 -12.03 -0.84
CA LYS A 95 4.45 -11.55 0.54
C LYS A 95 5.07 -10.16 0.66
N ASP A 96 5.70 -9.65 -0.39
CA ASP A 96 6.29 -8.31 -0.38
C ASP A 96 5.53 -7.31 -1.27
N PHE A 97 5.67 -6.04 -0.89
CA PHE A 97 5.22 -4.90 -1.67
C PHE A 97 6.29 -4.48 -2.67
N ASN A 98 6.08 -4.75 -3.96
CA ASN A 98 6.96 -4.26 -5.03
C ASN A 98 6.22 -4.17 -6.37
N PRO A 99 5.32 -3.19 -6.54
CA PRO A 99 4.50 -3.06 -7.74
C PRO A 99 5.32 -3.03 -9.04
N GLU A 100 6.48 -2.38 -9.05
CA GLU A 100 7.34 -2.26 -10.23
C GLU A 100 7.92 -3.62 -10.66
N LYS A 101 8.38 -4.43 -9.71
CA LYS A 101 8.86 -5.81 -9.95
C LYS A 101 7.75 -6.66 -10.57
N TYR A 102 6.57 -6.64 -9.96
CA TYR A 102 5.47 -7.51 -10.37
C TYR A 102 4.80 -7.05 -11.66
N ALA A 103 4.71 -5.73 -11.92
CA ALA A 103 4.25 -5.18 -13.20
C ALA A 103 5.18 -5.55 -14.35
N ALA A 104 6.50 -5.48 -14.15
CA ALA A 104 7.44 -5.87 -15.18
C ALA A 104 7.41 -7.39 -15.42
N PHE A 105 7.31 -8.17 -14.35
CA PHE A 105 7.29 -9.62 -14.47
C PHE A 105 6.01 -10.14 -15.14
N SER A 106 4.84 -9.63 -14.72
CA SER A 106 3.56 -9.99 -15.32
C SER A 106 3.52 -9.65 -16.82
N ARG A 107 4.10 -8.53 -17.26
CA ARG A 107 4.22 -8.19 -18.69
C ARG A 107 5.04 -9.22 -19.48
N VAL A 108 6.11 -9.76 -18.88
CA VAL A 108 6.87 -10.86 -19.50
C VAL A 108 6.00 -12.11 -19.62
N LEU A 109 5.27 -12.44 -18.56
CA LEU A 109 4.34 -13.58 -18.59
C LEU A 109 3.20 -13.38 -19.61
N CYS A 110 2.67 -12.17 -19.78
CA CYS A 110 1.65 -11.85 -20.78
C CYS A 110 2.17 -12.12 -22.19
N ARG A 111 3.41 -11.71 -22.48
CA ARG A 111 4.05 -11.96 -23.78
C ARG A 111 4.26 -13.45 -24.03
N ILE A 112 4.73 -14.20 -23.02
CA ILE A 112 4.86 -15.66 -23.09
C ILE A 112 3.48 -16.27 -23.40
N TYR A 113 2.43 -15.84 -22.72
CA TYR A 113 1.10 -16.36 -22.94
C TYR A 113 0.56 -16.07 -24.34
N ILE A 114 0.73 -14.83 -24.83
CA ILE A 114 0.35 -14.43 -26.19
C ILE A 114 1.09 -15.26 -27.24
N LYS A 115 2.41 -15.44 -27.09
CA LYS A 115 3.27 -16.14 -28.04
C LYS A 115 2.96 -17.63 -28.15
N TYR A 116 2.73 -18.29 -27.00
CA TYR A 116 2.59 -19.75 -26.95
C TYR A 116 1.15 -20.24 -26.78
N SER A 117 0.21 -19.35 -26.46
CA SER A 117 -1.20 -19.66 -26.17
C SER A 117 -1.35 -20.82 -25.19
N SER A 118 -0.46 -20.88 -24.19
CA SER A 118 -0.35 -22.02 -23.26
C SER A 118 -0.01 -21.56 -21.85
N PRO A 119 -0.83 -21.89 -20.84
CA PRO A 119 -0.52 -21.57 -19.44
C PRO A 119 0.69 -22.36 -18.93
N VAL A 120 1.06 -23.47 -19.58
CA VAL A 120 2.25 -24.27 -19.21
C VAL A 120 3.53 -23.48 -19.46
N LYS A 121 3.63 -22.76 -20.59
CA LYS A 121 4.80 -21.91 -20.88
C LYS A 121 4.88 -20.71 -19.95
N MET A 122 3.73 -20.14 -19.58
CA MET A 122 3.66 -19.12 -18.54
C MET A 122 4.16 -19.66 -17.19
N MET A 123 3.76 -20.87 -16.79
CA MET A 123 4.22 -21.53 -15.58
C MET A 123 5.74 -21.79 -15.60
N GLU A 124 6.29 -22.25 -16.72
CA GLU A 124 7.74 -22.42 -16.89
C GLU A 124 8.49 -21.11 -16.62
N GLY A 125 7.98 -19.98 -17.14
CA GLY A 125 8.51 -18.64 -16.86
C GLY A 125 8.41 -18.25 -15.38
N TYR A 126 7.26 -18.53 -14.75
CA TYR A 126 7.05 -18.35 -13.31
C TYR A 126 8.07 -19.14 -12.46
N ILE A 127 8.20 -20.43 -12.72
CA ILE A 127 9.13 -21.31 -12.00
C ILE A 127 10.57 -20.90 -12.24
N ALA A 128 10.92 -20.43 -13.45
CA ALA A 128 12.27 -19.93 -13.74
C ALA A 128 12.65 -18.75 -12.85
N VAL A 129 11.75 -17.77 -12.66
CA VAL A 129 11.98 -16.69 -11.69
C VAL A 129 12.01 -17.21 -10.26
N LEU A 130 11.06 -18.08 -9.87
CA LEU A 130 10.99 -18.62 -8.52
C LEU A 130 12.24 -19.42 -8.12
N THR A 131 12.89 -20.09 -9.06
CA THR A 131 14.04 -20.99 -8.78
C THR A 131 15.40 -20.36 -9.12
N LYS A 132 15.46 -19.50 -10.14
CA LYS A 132 16.71 -18.93 -10.66
C LYS A 132 16.75 -17.40 -10.59
N GLY A 133 15.63 -16.75 -10.27
CA GLY A 133 15.51 -15.29 -10.25
C GLY A 133 15.53 -14.63 -11.63
N ILE A 134 15.43 -15.40 -12.72
CA ILE A 134 15.55 -14.90 -14.10
C ILE A 134 14.52 -15.58 -15.00
N CYS A 135 13.90 -14.80 -15.87
CA CYS A 135 13.08 -15.29 -16.98
C CYS A 135 13.58 -14.67 -18.29
N GLN A 136 14.01 -15.52 -19.23
CA GLN A 136 14.45 -15.09 -20.54
C GLN A 136 13.25 -14.98 -21.48
N SER A 137 13.18 -13.89 -22.24
CA SER A 137 12.23 -13.71 -23.34
C SER A 137 13.02 -13.36 -24.59
N ASP A 138 12.81 -14.12 -25.67
CA ASP A 138 13.59 -14.01 -26.92
C ASP A 138 13.49 -12.63 -27.59
N GLU A 139 12.44 -11.86 -27.30
CA GLU A 139 12.06 -10.67 -28.07
C GLU A 139 12.30 -9.34 -27.35
N ASN A 140 12.45 -9.31 -26.02
CA ASN A 140 12.42 -8.04 -25.26
C ASN A 140 13.31 -8.00 -24.01
N GLY A 141 14.37 -8.81 -23.98
CA GLY A 141 15.30 -8.87 -22.86
C GLY A 141 14.86 -9.82 -21.75
N SER A 142 15.74 -10.00 -20.77
CA SER A 142 15.51 -10.88 -19.62
C SER A 142 14.93 -10.10 -18.46
N PHE A 143 13.98 -10.69 -17.74
CA PHE A 143 13.59 -10.22 -16.41
C PHE A 143 14.56 -10.79 -15.38
N LEU A 144 15.15 -9.95 -14.53
CA LEU A 144 15.99 -10.37 -13.42
C LEU A 144 15.47 -9.77 -12.11
N ILE A 145 15.20 -10.62 -11.12
CA ILE A 145 14.65 -10.18 -9.83
C ILE A 145 15.55 -9.16 -9.13
N LYS A 146 16.87 -9.31 -9.29
CA LYS A 146 17.91 -8.46 -8.68
C LYS A 146 17.88 -7.00 -9.18
N ASP A 147 17.22 -6.73 -10.30
CA ASP A 147 17.13 -5.38 -10.86
C ASP A 147 16.07 -4.54 -10.10
N TYR A 148 15.27 -5.17 -9.24
CA TYR A 148 14.19 -4.55 -8.48
C TYR A 148 14.52 -4.48 -6.99
N ASP A 149 14.70 -3.26 -6.49
CA ASP A 149 14.92 -2.98 -5.07
C ASP A 149 13.60 -2.52 -4.41
N VAL A 150 13.19 -3.20 -3.34
CA VAL A 150 11.99 -2.86 -2.57
C VAL A 150 12.01 -1.41 -2.06
N ARG A 151 13.19 -0.86 -1.76
CA ARG A 151 13.33 0.54 -1.31
C ARG A 151 12.97 1.53 -2.41
N LYS A 152 13.25 1.19 -3.68
CA LYS A 152 12.80 2.01 -4.82
C LYS A 152 11.28 1.97 -4.93
N ALA A 153 10.65 0.81 -4.68
CA ALA A 153 9.19 0.70 -4.66
C ALA A 153 8.55 1.56 -3.56
N TYR A 154 9.18 1.65 -2.37
CA TYR A 154 8.72 2.54 -1.30
C TYR A 154 8.85 4.03 -1.65
N LEU A 155 9.83 4.40 -2.48
CA LEU A 155 10.12 5.78 -2.88
C LEU A 155 9.47 6.17 -4.22
N ALA A 156 8.73 5.28 -4.86
CA ALA A 156 8.11 5.55 -6.15
C ALA A 156 6.81 6.38 -6.06
N GLY A 157 6.26 6.58 -4.86
CA GLY A 157 5.19 7.55 -4.63
C GLY A 157 5.75 8.94 -4.31
N SER A 158 5.00 9.98 -4.69
CA SER A 158 5.39 11.38 -4.46
C SER A 158 4.78 11.89 -3.15
N ILE A 159 5.61 12.16 -2.14
CA ILE A 159 5.20 12.86 -0.93
C ILE A 159 5.01 14.34 -1.21
N LYS A 160 5.77 14.91 -2.14
CA LYS A 160 5.59 16.31 -2.54
C LYS A 160 4.19 16.55 -3.08
N ASP A 161 3.64 15.64 -3.90
CA ASP A 161 2.28 15.78 -4.44
C ASP A 161 1.22 15.71 -3.33
N VAL A 162 1.41 14.84 -2.33
CA VAL A 162 0.53 14.80 -1.14
C VAL A 162 0.56 16.14 -0.41
N VAL A 163 1.74 16.74 -0.25
CA VAL A 163 1.89 18.04 0.45
C VAL A 163 1.35 19.18 -0.41
N PHE A 164 1.56 19.18 -1.72
CA PHE A 164 1.01 20.21 -2.61
C PHE A 164 -0.52 20.17 -2.65
N GLN A 165 -1.11 18.98 -2.56
CA GLN A 165 -2.57 18.83 -2.56
C GLN A 165 -3.21 19.31 -1.25
N PHE A 166 -2.62 19.02 -0.09
CA PHE A 166 -3.25 19.23 1.22
C PHE A 166 -2.58 20.33 2.07
N GLY A 167 -1.41 20.83 1.68
CA GLY A 167 -0.66 21.85 2.40
C GLY A 167 -0.47 21.52 3.88
N MET A 168 -0.90 22.44 4.75
CA MET A 168 -0.82 22.24 6.19
C MET A 168 -1.65 21.05 6.70
N GLU A 169 -2.72 20.64 6.00
CA GLU A 169 -3.56 19.51 6.42
C GLU A 169 -2.85 18.16 6.27
N THR A 170 -1.72 18.07 5.55
CA THR A 170 -0.88 16.87 5.53
C THR A 170 -0.42 16.45 6.94
N ILE A 171 -0.37 17.39 7.90
CA ILE A 171 -0.09 17.06 9.30
C ILE A 171 -1.13 16.10 9.90
N ILE A 172 -2.37 16.13 9.43
CA ILE A 172 -3.43 15.22 9.88
C ILE A 172 -3.09 13.79 9.45
N LEU A 173 -2.62 13.60 8.20
CA LEU A 173 -2.19 12.31 7.68
C LEU A 173 -0.95 11.80 8.41
N TYR A 174 0.05 12.66 8.60
CA TYR A 174 1.25 12.33 9.38
C TYR A 174 0.88 11.89 10.81
N THR A 175 0.02 12.65 11.48
CA THR A 175 -0.41 12.35 12.86
C THR A 175 -1.18 11.04 12.92
N ALA A 176 -2.13 10.82 12.01
CA ALA A 176 -2.88 9.58 11.92
C ALA A 176 -1.96 8.36 11.74
N LEU A 177 -0.97 8.44 10.84
CA LEU A 177 0.02 7.39 10.65
C LEU A 177 0.88 7.17 11.89
N MET A 178 1.41 8.24 12.50
CA MET A 178 2.18 8.18 13.74
C MET A 178 1.39 7.48 14.87
N LEU A 179 0.09 7.69 14.93
CA LEU A 179 -0.78 7.10 15.94
C LEU A 179 -1.42 5.75 15.52
N LYS A 180 -0.99 5.18 14.38
CA LYS A 180 -1.54 3.93 13.81
C LYS A 180 -3.07 3.96 13.68
N LYS A 181 -3.61 5.11 13.26
CA LYS A 181 -5.03 5.30 12.99
C LYS A 181 -5.45 4.73 11.64
N ARG A 182 -6.74 4.56 11.45
CA ARG A 182 -7.36 4.04 10.23
C ARG A 182 -7.61 5.20 9.27
N ILE A 183 -6.90 5.19 8.14
CA ILE A 183 -7.02 6.18 7.08
C ILE A 183 -7.75 5.52 5.91
N VAL A 184 -8.85 6.11 5.49
CA VAL A 184 -9.59 5.73 4.29
C VAL A 184 -9.41 6.83 3.25
N VAL A 185 -9.12 6.43 2.02
CA VAL A 185 -8.92 7.31 0.87
C VAL A 185 -9.93 6.94 -0.21
N HIS A 186 -10.64 7.92 -0.75
CA HIS A 186 -11.56 7.74 -1.87
C HIS A 186 -11.03 8.43 -3.12
N HIS A 187 -11.07 7.72 -4.26
CA HIS A 187 -10.90 8.29 -5.59
C HIS A 187 -11.52 7.37 -6.65
N PRO A 188 -12.30 7.89 -7.63
CA PRO A 188 -12.99 7.07 -8.62
C PRO A 188 -12.05 6.38 -9.62
N ARG A 189 -10.87 6.95 -9.85
CA ARG A 189 -9.81 6.36 -10.70
C ARG A 189 -8.82 5.56 -9.83
N ILE A 190 -8.72 4.26 -10.09
CA ILE A 190 -7.88 3.33 -9.33
C ILE A 190 -6.38 3.66 -9.40
N GLU A 191 -5.89 4.16 -10.53
CA GLU A 191 -4.46 4.47 -10.70
C GLU A 191 -4.05 5.61 -9.76
N ALA A 192 -4.87 6.67 -9.69
CA ALA A 192 -4.63 7.78 -8.77
C ALA A 192 -4.79 7.37 -7.31
N LEU A 193 -5.75 6.49 -7.02
CA LEU A 193 -5.94 5.94 -5.68
C LEU A 193 -4.70 5.16 -5.22
N GLN A 194 -4.18 4.27 -6.06
CA GLN A 194 -2.99 3.45 -5.79
C GLN A 194 -1.73 4.30 -5.68
N GLU A 195 -1.58 5.32 -6.53
CA GLU A 195 -0.46 6.26 -6.51
C GLU A 195 -0.43 7.13 -5.25
N PHE A 196 -1.58 7.64 -4.82
CA PHE A 196 -1.66 8.42 -3.59
C PHE A 196 -1.45 7.56 -2.35
N THR A 197 -2.19 6.46 -2.22
CA THR A 197 -2.15 5.62 -1.01
C THR A 197 -0.76 5.04 -0.77
N ARG A 198 -0.03 4.60 -1.81
CA ARG A 198 1.33 4.04 -1.67
C ARG A 198 2.35 5.03 -1.12
N ALA A 199 2.13 6.35 -1.27
CA ALA A 199 3.04 7.38 -0.80
C ALA A 199 2.92 7.58 0.71
N LEU A 200 1.73 7.40 1.29
CA LEU A 200 1.44 7.76 2.68
C LEU A 200 2.38 7.12 3.72
N PRO A 201 2.74 5.82 3.67
CA PRO A 201 3.63 5.25 4.69
C PRO A 201 5.00 5.92 4.76
N ALA A 202 5.45 6.61 3.69
CA ALA A 202 6.71 7.34 3.69
C ALA A 202 6.73 8.52 4.66
N LEU A 203 5.57 9.07 5.06
CA LEU A 203 5.48 10.06 6.15
C LEU A 203 5.96 9.49 7.50
N THR A 204 5.98 8.16 7.64
CA THR A 204 6.48 7.45 8.83
C THR A 204 7.63 6.51 8.48
N TRP A 205 8.56 6.99 7.66
CA TRP A 205 9.69 6.23 7.12
C TRP A 205 10.52 5.43 8.14
N HIS A 206 10.55 5.86 9.40
CA HIS A 206 11.25 5.14 10.47
C HIS A 206 10.73 3.70 10.66
N ARG A 207 9.46 3.41 10.33
CA ARG A 207 8.87 2.07 10.41
C ARG A 207 9.15 1.19 9.20
N LYS A 208 9.30 1.80 8.01
CA LYS A 208 9.43 1.11 6.71
C LYS A 208 8.38 0.00 6.50
N ASP A 209 7.15 0.27 6.94
CA ASP A 209 6.08 -0.72 6.97
C ASP A 209 5.00 -0.41 5.93
N TRP A 210 5.07 -1.09 4.79
CA TRP A 210 4.04 -1.01 3.76
C TRP A 210 2.93 -2.06 3.97
N SER A 211 3.00 -2.92 4.99
CA SER A 211 1.97 -3.93 5.26
C SER A 211 0.64 -3.33 5.74
N ILE A 212 0.65 -2.06 6.16
CA ILE A 212 -0.56 -1.30 6.53
C ILE A 212 -1.40 -0.87 5.32
N LEU A 213 -0.89 -1.03 4.09
CA LEU A 213 -1.54 -0.54 2.88
C LEU A 213 -2.52 -1.55 2.29
N HIS A 214 -3.74 -1.09 2.06
CA HIS A 214 -4.80 -1.77 1.34
C HIS A 214 -5.26 -0.84 0.20
N PRO A 215 -4.45 -0.67 -0.86
CA PRO A 215 -4.62 0.44 -1.81
C PRO A 215 -5.85 0.28 -2.74
N TYR A 216 -6.52 -0.88 -2.70
CA TYR A 216 -7.72 -1.13 -3.48
C TYR A 216 -8.65 -2.13 -2.76
N VAL A 217 -9.66 -1.58 -2.09
CA VAL A 217 -10.67 -2.29 -1.29
C VAL A 217 -12.06 -2.00 -1.85
N ASP A 218 -12.92 -3.01 -1.95
CA ASP A 218 -14.32 -2.83 -2.28
C ASP A 218 -15.18 -2.94 -1.00
N LEU A 219 -16.37 -2.36 -1.01
CA LEU A 219 -17.32 -2.42 0.11
C LEU A 219 -18.04 -3.77 0.21
N ASN A 220 -17.29 -4.86 0.33
CA ASN A 220 -17.81 -6.21 0.56
C ASN A 220 -17.37 -6.75 1.94
N ASN A 221 -18.16 -7.67 2.49
CA ASN A 221 -17.94 -8.16 3.86
C ASN A 221 -16.57 -8.81 4.04
N TYR A 222 -16.10 -9.62 3.08
CA TYR A 222 -14.82 -10.33 3.19
C TYR A 222 -13.64 -9.38 3.35
N GLU A 223 -13.59 -8.32 2.54
CA GLU A 223 -12.53 -7.33 2.61
C GLU A 223 -12.66 -6.44 3.84
N LEU A 224 -13.87 -6.02 4.20
CA LEU A 224 -14.11 -5.19 5.38
C LEU A 224 -13.75 -5.93 6.67
N GLU A 225 -14.10 -7.21 6.80
CA GLU A 225 -13.69 -8.05 7.93
C GLU A 225 -12.16 -8.17 8.00
N ALA A 226 -11.50 -8.45 6.87
CA ALA A 226 -10.04 -8.51 6.82
C ALA A 226 -9.37 -7.19 7.22
N LEU A 227 -9.98 -6.07 6.84
CA LEU A 227 -9.49 -4.73 7.16
C LEU A 227 -9.69 -4.38 8.64
N GLN A 228 -10.82 -4.76 9.24
CA GLN A 228 -11.10 -4.56 10.67
C GLN A 228 -10.18 -5.36 11.60
N MET A 229 -9.57 -6.45 11.11
CA MET A 229 -8.54 -7.19 11.86
C MET A 229 -7.22 -6.40 11.99
N CYS A 230 -7.05 -5.31 11.25
CA CYS A 230 -5.88 -4.46 11.31
C CYS A 230 -6.09 -3.34 12.35
N THR A 231 -5.11 -3.16 13.24
CA THR A 231 -5.16 -2.11 14.28
C THR A 231 -5.10 -0.69 13.70
N GLY A 232 -4.48 -0.54 12.54
CA GLY A 232 -4.28 0.71 11.83
C GLY A 232 -3.89 0.41 10.39
N TYR A 233 -4.37 1.23 9.45
CA TYR A 233 -4.22 0.97 8.01
C TYR A 233 -4.40 2.23 7.18
N VAL A 234 -3.97 2.13 5.92
CA VAL A 234 -4.31 3.05 4.84
C VAL A 234 -5.07 2.24 3.79
N ALA A 235 -6.35 2.50 3.61
CA ALA A 235 -7.21 1.78 2.69
C ALA A 235 -7.77 2.69 1.60
N GLY A 236 -7.64 2.27 0.33
CA GLY A 236 -8.17 2.97 -0.82
C GLY A 236 -9.48 2.36 -1.31
N PHE A 237 -10.48 3.20 -1.59
CA PHE A 237 -11.78 2.79 -2.12
C PHE A 237 -12.12 3.60 -3.38
N ILE A 238 -12.71 2.92 -4.36
CA ILE A 238 -13.29 3.54 -5.56
C ILE A 238 -14.74 3.96 -5.30
N ASP A 239 -15.43 3.21 -4.43
CA ASP A 239 -16.83 3.47 -4.10
C ASP A 239 -16.96 4.68 -3.15
N PRO A 240 -17.65 5.76 -3.57
CA PRO A 240 -17.83 6.95 -2.74
C PRO A 240 -18.64 6.70 -1.47
N GLU A 241 -19.46 5.65 -1.41
CA GLU A 241 -20.27 5.33 -0.23
C GLU A 241 -19.44 5.04 1.03
N VAL A 242 -18.13 4.79 0.86
CA VAL A 242 -17.21 4.66 1.99
C VAL A 242 -17.19 5.93 2.86
N SER A 243 -17.51 7.11 2.31
CA SER A 243 -17.58 8.35 3.08
C SER A 243 -18.60 8.27 4.22
N ASN A 244 -19.66 7.48 4.03
CA ASN A 244 -20.76 7.30 4.98
C ASN A 244 -20.43 6.26 6.07
N ARG A 245 -19.30 5.56 5.95
CA ARG A 245 -18.87 4.46 6.82
C ARG A 245 -17.82 4.90 7.84
N SER A 246 -18.23 5.83 8.72
CA SER A 246 -17.35 6.35 9.80
C SER A 246 -16.83 5.29 10.78
N ASP A 247 -17.45 4.11 10.80
CA ASP A 247 -16.97 2.94 11.53
C ASP A 247 -15.65 2.38 10.97
N LEU A 248 -15.35 2.63 9.69
CA LEU A 248 -14.15 2.16 9.01
C LEU A 248 -12.96 3.11 9.16
N TYR A 249 -13.13 4.35 9.61
CA TYR A 249 -12.02 5.30 9.60
C TYR A 249 -11.98 6.24 10.79
N ASP A 250 -10.76 6.64 11.11
CA ASP A 250 -10.47 7.77 11.98
C ASP A 250 -10.24 9.04 11.13
N VAL A 251 -9.64 8.87 9.94
CA VAL A 251 -9.41 9.92 8.95
C VAL A 251 -9.91 9.46 7.59
N TYR A 252 -10.74 10.27 6.95
CA TYR A 252 -11.21 10.10 5.59
C TYR A 252 -10.58 11.16 4.68
N VAL A 253 -10.11 10.73 3.51
CA VAL A 253 -9.52 11.58 2.49
C VAL A 253 -10.34 11.45 1.22
N ASN A 254 -10.94 12.55 0.78
CA ASN A 254 -11.60 12.64 -0.51
C ASN A 254 -10.63 13.28 -1.50
N LEU A 255 -9.96 12.46 -2.31
CA LEU A 255 -8.91 12.96 -3.21
C LEU A 255 -9.42 13.89 -4.31
N PRO A 256 -10.55 13.61 -5.00
CA PRO A 256 -11.11 14.54 -5.98
C PRO A 256 -11.35 15.95 -5.43
N ASP A 257 -11.84 16.05 -4.19
CA ASP A 257 -12.20 17.33 -3.56
C ASP A 257 -11.05 17.90 -2.71
N SER A 258 -9.90 17.22 -2.64
CA SER A 258 -8.76 17.57 -1.80
C SER A 258 -9.17 17.87 -0.35
N GLU A 259 -10.06 17.03 0.20
CA GLU A 259 -10.64 17.22 1.53
C GLU A 259 -10.19 16.12 2.50
N ILE A 260 -9.80 16.53 3.71
CA ILE A 260 -9.52 15.61 4.83
C ILE A 260 -10.56 15.82 5.93
N ARG A 261 -11.25 14.74 6.31
CA ARG A 261 -12.22 14.71 7.42
C ARG A 261 -11.75 13.78 8.52
N ILE A 262 -11.78 14.26 9.76
CA ILE A 262 -11.56 13.43 10.95
C ILE A 262 -12.93 12.94 11.45
N SER A 263 -13.07 11.64 11.68
CA SER A 263 -14.34 11.06 12.14
C SER A 263 -14.71 11.59 13.54
N PRO A 264 -16.01 11.67 13.88
CA PRO A 264 -16.43 12.14 15.20
C PRO A 264 -15.81 11.32 16.35
N GLN A 265 -15.69 10.00 16.18
CA GLN A 265 -15.08 9.10 17.17
C GLN A 265 -13.60 9.43 17.40
N ALA A 266 -12.85 9.73 16.33
CA ALA A 266 -11.45 10.11 16.44
C ALA A 266 -11.26 11.47 17.09
N LYS A 267 -12.16 12.43 16.86
CA LYS A 267 -12.16 13.75 17.54
C LYS A 267 -12.34 13.61 19.05
N VAL A 268 -13.20 12.70 19.50
CA VAL A 268 -13.45 12.45 20.93
C VAL A 268 -12.22 11.87 21.63
N SER A 269 -11.35 11.13 20.94
CA SER A 269 -10.12 10.58 21.55
C SER A 269 -9.05 11.62 21.90
N GLU A 270 -9.25 12.89 21.53
CA GLU A 270 -8.32 14.04 21.66
C GLU A 270 -6.91 13.85 21.07
N ALA A 271 -6.55 12.64 20.64
CA ALA A 271 -5.26 12.27 20.06
C ALA A 271 -5.01 12.94 18.71
N MET A 272 -6.08 13.37 18.04
CA MET A 272 -6.05 14.06 16.75
C MET A 272 -6.23 15.58 16.90
N THR A 273 -6.19 16.11 18.14
CA THR A 273 -6.26 17.56 18.38
C THR A 273 -4.93 18.21 18.02
N MET A 274 -4.96 19.15 17.08
CA MET A 274 -3.77 19.87 16.65
C MET A 274 -3.33 20.90 17.70
N GLY A 275 -2.02 20.97 17.93
CA GLY A 275 -1.40 21.89 18.88
C GLY A 275 -0.14 22.52 18.28
N LYS A 276 0.59 23.28 19.08
CA LYS A 276 1.81 23.97 18.60
C LYS A 276 2.83 23.00 18.00
N LEU A 277 3.09 21.86 18.66
CA LEU A 277 3.99 20.81 18.13
C LEU A 277 3.59 20.35 16.73
N HIS A 278 2.29 20.07 16.52
CA HIS A 278 1.76 19.64 15.24
C HIS A 278 1.94 20.73 14.17
N LYS A 279 1.65 21.99 14.50
CA LYS A 279 1.85 23.13 13.60
C LYS A 279 3.31 23.27 13.17
N ASP A 280 4.25 23.13 14.11
CA ASP A 280 5.69 23.24 13.84
C ASP A 280 6.16 22.10 12.91
N ILE A 281 5.67 20.87 13.12
CA ILE A 281 5.94 19.72 12.23
C ILE A 281 5.31 19.94 10.84
N GLY A 282 4.06 20.41 10.78
CA GLY A 282 3.37 20.68 9.52
C GLY A 282 4.08 21.76 8.71
N GLN A 283 4.56 22.82 9.36
CA GLN A 283 5.37 23.85 8.71
C GLN A 283 6.67 23.29 8.13
N LEU A 284 7.36 22.41 8.87
CA LEU A 284 8.55 21.72 8.36
C LEU A 284 8.24 20.88 7.12
N ILE A 285 7.15 20.11 7.15
CA ILE A 285 6.71 19.27 6.01
C ILE A 285 6.46 20.15 4.77
N VAL A 286 5.67 21.21 4.93
CA VAL A 286 5.32 22.13 3.84
C VAL A 286 6.57 22.82 3.29
N GLN A 287 7.41 23.40 4.15
CA GLN A 287 8.65 24.09 3.73
C GLN A 287 9.61 23.15 2.99
N ALA A 288 9.76 21.90 3.45
CA ALA A 288 10.61 20.93 2.79
C ALA A 288 10.06 20.54 1.41
N ALA A 289 8.74 20.43 1.26
CA ALA A 289 8.11 20.09 -0.02
C ALA A 289 8.06 21.26 -1.02
N GLU A 290 7.90 22.50 -0.55
CA GLU A 290 7.89 23.70 -1.39
C GLU A 290 9.28 24.04 -1.97
N ASP A 291 10.36 23.55 -1.35
CA ASP A 291 11.71 23.68 -1.86
C ASP A 291 11.87 22.92 -3.20
N ALA A 292 12.04 23.68 -4.28
CA ALA A 292 12.17 23.14 -5.64
C ALA A 292 13.44 22.31 -5.85
N ASP A 293 14.49 22.57 -5.06
CA ASP A 293 15.77 21.85 -5.14
C ASP A 293 15.74 20.53 -4.37
N ARG A 294 14.67 20.27 -3.60
CA ARG A 294 14.49 19.02 -2.85
C ARG A 294 13.68 17.98 -3.63
N THR A 295 14.23 16.78 -3.66
CA THR A 295 13.56 15.56 -4.12
C THR A 295 12.66 14.97 -3.02
N ASP A 296 11.69 14.13 -3.38
CA ASP A 296 10.86 13.38 -2.41
C ASP A 296 11.68 12.63 -1.37
N SER A 297 12.79 12.02 -1.79
CA SER A 297 13.69 11.29 -0.88
C SER A 297 14.33 12.20 0.17
N GLN A 298 14.62 13.46 -0.17
CA GLN A 298 15.14 14.45 0.78
C GLN A 298 14.02 14.89 1.73
N VAL A 299 12.82 15.19 1.23
CA VAL A 299 11.66 15.55 2.07
C VAL A 299 11.34 14.44 3.08
N ILE A 300 11.27 13.18 2.61
CA ILE A 300 11.07 12.00 3.47
C ILE A 300 12.17 11.91 4.54
N LYS A 301 13.42 12.20 4.18
CA LYS A 301 14.54 12.20 5.13
C LYS A 301 14.39 13.28 6.20
N ASP A 302 13.97 14.49 5.84
CA ASP A 302 13.76 15.57 6.81
C ASP A 302 12.63 15.23 7.80
N ILE A 303 11.52 14.72 7.27
CA ILE A 303 10.40 14.22 8.09
C ILE A 303 10.91 13.12 9.03
N ALA A 304 11.66 12.14 8.50
CA ALA A 304 12.19 11.04 9.31
C ALA A 304 13.17 11.51 10.41
N VAL A 305 13.99 12.53 10.14
CA VAL A 305 14.86 13.16 11.16
C VAL A 305 14.00 13.78 12.24
N LYS A 306 12.98 14.57 11.85
CA LYS A 306 12.08 15.21 12.81
C LYS A 306 11.30 14.20 13.65
N THR A 307 10.80 13.14 13.02
CA THR A 307 10.13 12.05 13.73
C THR A 307 11.07 11.38 14.72
N ARG A 308 12.32 11.14 14.36
CA ARG A 308 13.30 10.55 15.26
C ARG A 308 13.59 11.44 16.47
N GLU A 309 13.70 12.76 16.27
CA GLU A 309 13.83 13.71 17.40
C GLU A 309 12.66 13.58 18.38
N ILE A 310 11.43 13.53 17.87
CA ILE A 310 10.22 13.38 18.70
C ILE A 310 10.26 12.05 19.47
N LEU A 311 10.61 10.96 18.80
CA LEU A 311 10.68 9.63 19.41
C LEU A 311 11.80 9.54 20.46
N THR A 312 12.97 10.12 20.19
CA THR A 312 14.07 10.18 21.16
C THR A 312 13.69 11.02 22.37
N ASN A 313 13.06 12.18 22.15
CA ASN A 313 12.56 13.01 23.24
C ASN A 313 11.51 12.26 24.08
N LEU A 314 10.58 11.56 23.44
CA LEU A 314 9.59 10.73 24.12
C LEU A 314 10.24 9.63 24.94
N ALA A 315 11.19 8.87 24.36
CA ALA A 315 11.91 7.81 25.06
C ALA A 315 12.71 8.34 26.26
N SER A 316 13.27 9.55 26.18
CA SER A 316 13.98 10.18 27.30
C SER A 316 13.08 10.55 28.49
N LEU A 317 11.76 10.49 28.32
CA LEU A 317 10.79 10.69 29.41
C LEU A 317 10.57 9.42 30.23
N ALA A 318 11.00 8.24 29.77
CA ALA A 318 10.92 7.02 30.56
C ALA A 318 11.96 7.05 31.69
N GLU A 319 11.60 6.56 32.89
CA GLU A 319 12.53 6.47 34.01
C GLU A 319 13.59 5.38 33.75
N GLU A 320 14.83 5.62 34.20
CA GLU A 320 15.95 4.67 34.12
C GLU A 320 15.69 3.44 35.00
N SER A 321 14.95 2.47 34.47
CA SER A 321 14.82 1.12 35.00
C SER A 321 14.91 0.09 33.86
N GLU A 322 15.21 -1.17 34.19
CA GLU A 322 15.48 -2.26 33.22
C GLU A 322 14.34 -2.51 32.20
N ASN A 323 13.14 -1.95 32.41
CA ASN A 323 12.01 -1.96 31.48
C ASN A 323 11.44 -0.55 31.29
N SER A 324 12.26 0.40 30.81
CA SER A 324 11.96 1.84 30.70
C SER A 324 10.70 2.10 29.87
N LYS A 325 9.55 2.13 30.53
CA LYS A 325 8.23 2.39 29.94
C LYS A 325 7.65 3.68 30.52
N ILE A 326 6.95 4.43 29.70
CA ILE A 326 6.34 5.72 30.06
C ILE A 326 5.00 5.45 30.73
N THR A 327 4.74 6.13 31.85
CA THR A 327 3.42 6.14 32.48
C THR A 327 2.69 7.46 32.18
N LEU A 328 1.35 7.43 32.27
CA LEU A 328 0.53 8.64 32.10
C LEU A 328 0.86 9.71 33.16
N GLU A 329 1.26 9.28 34.36
CA GLU A 329 1.67 10.17 35.45
C GLU A 329 2.97 10.91 35.12
N THR A 330 3.95 10.23 34.51
CA THR A 330 5.22 10.85 34.09
C THR A 330 5.00 11.95 33.05
N LEU A 331 4.04 11.77 32.12
CA LEU A 331 3.67 12.81 31.15
C LEU A 331 2.96 13.99 31.81
N ARG A 332 2.02 13.74 32.73
CA ARG A 332 1.29 14.79 33.47
C ARG A 332 2.21 15.65 34.34
N GLN A 333 3.24 15.07 34.96
CA GLN A 333 4.20 15.82 35.76
C GLN A 333 4.97 16.88 34.96
N ARG A 334 5.16 16.66 33.65
CA ARG A 334 5.86 17.59 32.75
C ARG A 334 5.01 18.79 32.32
N ARG A 335 3.71 18.82 32.64
CA ARG A 335 2.77 19.92 32.35
C ARG A 335 2.77 20.36 30.88
N PHE A 336 2.77 19.41 29.95
CA PHE A 336 2.62 19.73 28.54
C PHE A 336 1.22 20.33 28.26
N PRO A 337 1.07 21.14 27.19
CA PRO A 337 -0.26 21.52 26.71
C PRO A 337 -1.09 20.26 26.39
N PRO A 338 -2.42 20.24 26.65
CA PRO A 338 -3.25 19.03 26.54
C PRO A 338 -3.12 18.28 25.22
N ALA A 339 -3.14 19.00 24.09
CA ALA A 339 -2.96 18.40 22.77
C ALA A 339 -1.60 17.70 22.58
N THR A 340 -0.54 18.23 23.20
CA THR A 340 0.81 17.63 23.14
C THR A 340 0.90 16.43 24.07
N GLU A 341 0.35 16.54 25.29
CA GLU A 341 0.29 15.43 26.24
C GLU A 341 -0.45 14.22 25.65
N ASN A 342 -1.66 14.45 25.12
CA ASN A 342 -2.48 13.40 24.51
C ASN A 342 -1.80 12.77 23.30
N PHE A 343 -1.16 13.57 22.43
CA PHE A 343 -0.40 13.05 21.30
C PHE A 343 0.75 12.16 21.76
N LEU A 344 1.58 12.62 22.71
CA LEU A 344 2.72 11.85 23.21
C LEU A 344 2.31 10.56 23.91
N TYR A 345 1.20 10.58 24.66
CA TYR A 345 0.63 9.38 25.28
C TYR A 345 0.23 8.33 24.22
N HIS A 346 -0.55 8.73 23.21
CA HIS A 346 -0.96 7.81 22.15
C HIS A 346 0.22 7.38 21.26
N LEU A 347 1.21 8.25 21.06
CA LEU A 347 2.42 7.90 20.33
C LEU A 347 3.24 6.85 21.11
N ALA A 348 3.36 6.99 22.44
CA ALA A 348 4.00 5.99 23.28
C ALA A 348 3.27 4.64 23.21
N ALA A 349 1.93 4.65 23.15
CA ALA A 349 1.15 3.43 22.93
C ALA A 349 1.47 2.78 21.57
N ALA A 350 1.47 3.59 20.51
CA ALA A 350 1.71 3.13 19.14
C ALA A 350 3.11 2.55 18.96
N GLU A 351 4.11 3.10 19.65
CA GLU A 351 5.51 2.68 19.62
C GLU A 351 5.88 1.64 20.69
N GLN A 352 4.89 1.11 21.43
CA GLN A 352 5.10 0.11 22.49
C GLN A 352 6.02 0.59 23.63
N LEU A 353 6.07 1.90 23.86
CA LEU A 353 6.83 2.56 24.93
C LEU A 353 6.00 2.76 26.21
N LEU A 354 4.70 2.48 26.21
CA LEU A 354 3.84 2.57 27.40
C LEU A 354 3.91 1.32 28.28
N GLN A 355 3.85 1.56 29.60
CA GLN A 355 3.48 0.54 30.58
C GLN A 355 1.95 0.49 30.63
N ILE A 356 1.40 -0.62 30.15
CA ILE A 356 -0.04 -0.90 30.22
C ILE A 356 -0.35 -1.48 31.60
#